data_AF-A0A9J7IVD9-F1
#
_entry.id   AF-A0A9J7IVD9-F1
#
_cell.length_a   1.000
_cell.length_b   1.000
_cell.length_c   1.000
_cell.angle_alpha   90.00
_cell.angle_beta   90.00
_cell.angle_gamma   90.00
#
_symmetry.space_group_name_H-M   'P 1'
#
loop_
_entity.id
_entity.type
_entity.pdbx_description
1 polymer ?
#
loop_
_entity_poly.entity_id
_entity_poly.type
_entity_poly.pdbx_seq_one_letter_code
_entity_poly.pdbx_strand_id
1 'polypeptide(L)'
;MPEMIKSPADIKTAPFDPRFPNQNQTRYCYSSYLDFHRCQKVRGEKYEPCYYFQRCFKSLCPNEWVEKWDSQRAEGTFAGRI
;
A
#
# COMPACT_ATOMS: atom_id res chain seq x y z
N MET A 1 -2.07 -18.55 14.71
CA MET A 1 -1.30 -18.12 13.51
C MET A 1 -2.31 -17.86 12.41
N PRO A 2 -2.19 -16.79 11.59
CA PRO A 2 -3.08 -16.61 10.45
C PRO A 2 -2.96 -17.83 9.53
N GLU A 3 -4.09 -18.34 9.06
CA GLU A 3 -4.24 -19.63 8.34
C GLU A 3 -3.40 -19.75 7.04
N MET A 4 -2.74 -18.66 6.61
CA MET A 4 -1.97 -18.57 5.37
C MET A 4 -0.49 -18.91 5.49
N ILE A 5 0.08 -19.01 6.70
CA ILE A 5 1.51 -19.33 6.88
C ILE A 5 1.64 -20.83 7.18
N LYS A 6 1.85 -21.64 6.14
CA LYS A 6 2.03 -23.10 6.26
C LYS A 6 3.50 -23.49 6.39
N SER A 7 4.40 -22.67 5.84
CA SER A 7 5.85 -22.84 5.88
C SER A 7 6.57 -21.49 5.97
N PRO A 8 7.86 -21.46 6.40
CA PRO A 8 8.67 -20.23 6.37
C PRO A 8 8.81 -19.62 4.97
N ALA A 9 8.70 -20.42 3.91
CA ALA A 9 8.76 -19.95 2.51
C ALA A 9 7.51 -19.15 2.09
N ASP A 10 6.40 -19.27 2.84
CA ASP A 10 5.17 -18.53 2.58
C ASP A 10 5.22 -17.10 3.15
N ILE A 11 6.23 -16.80 3.97
CA ILE A 11 6.45 -15.45 4.51
C ILE A 11 6.89 -14.54 3.37
N LYS A 12 5.99 -13.66 2.94
CA LYS A 12 6.22 -12.71 1.85
C LYS A 12 6.04 -11.29 2.37
N THR A 13 6.85 -10.38 1.83
CA THR A 13 6.78 -8.93 2.08
C THR A 13 6.74 -8.17 0.75
N ALA A 14 6.77 -6.84 0.79
CA ALA A 14 6.89 -6.01 -0.40
C ALA A 14 8.16 -6.37 -1.20
N PRO A 15 8.06 -6.63 -2.52
CA PRO A 15 9.23 -6.92 -3.35
C PRO A 15 10.08 -5.67 -3.58
N PHE A 16 11.30 -5.85 -4.10
CA PHE A 16 12.09 -4.75 -4.61
C PHE A 16 11.43 -4.13 -5.85
N ASP A 17 11.25 -2.81 -5.84
CA ASP A 17 10.72 -2.05 -6.97
C ASP A 17 11.85 -1.24 -7.63
N PRO A 18 12.23 -1.56 -8.89
CA PRO A 18 13.30 -0.85 -9.60
C PRO A 18 13.06 0.65 -9.80
N ARG A 19 11.82 1.14 -9.64
CA ARG A 19 11.51 2.59 -9.68
C ARG A 19 12.04 3.33 -8.45
N PHE A 20 12.30 2.62 -7.35
CA PHE A 20 12.76 3.18 -6.08
C PHE A 20 14.05 2.47 -5.60
N PRO A 21 15.16 2.56 -6.35
CA PRO A 21 16.38 1.80 -6.06
C PRO A 21 17.20 2.35 -4.88
N ASN A 22 16.93 3.59 -4.46
CA ASN A 22 17.70 4.29 -3.44
C ASN A 22 17.25 3.88 -2.02
N GLN A 23 18.08 4.16 -1.02
CA GLN A 23 17.76 3.85 0.39
C GLN A 23 16.48 4.53 0.90
N ASN A 24 16.15 5.73 0.37
CA ASN A 24 14.93 6.42 0.75
C ASN A 24 13.69 5.79 0.09
N GLN A 25 12.90 5.07 0.90
CA GLN A 25 11.68 4.35 0.47
C GLN A 25 10.37 5.12 0.72
N THR A 26 10.43 6.39 1.15
CA THR A 26 9.23 7.22 1.39
C THR A 26 8.36 7.33 0.14
N ARG A 27 8.97 7.47 -1.05
CA ARG A 27 8.24 7.53 -2.31
C ARG A 27 7.60 6.20 -2.71
N TYR A 28 8.21 5.08 -2.35
CA TYR A 28 7.65 3.75 -2.62
C TYR A 28 6.39 3.51 -1.77
N CYS A 29 6.48 3.81 -0.47
CA CYS A 29 5.33 3.79 0.44
C CYS A 29 4.19 4.69 -0.08
N TYR A 30 4.47 5.97 -0.34
CA TYR A 30 3.45 6.93 -0.76
C TYR A 30 2.81 6.56 -2.11
N SER A 31 3.60 6.14 -3.10
CA SER A 31 3.08 5.74 -4.42
C SER A 31 2.19 4.50 -4.31
N SER A 32 2.58 3.51 -3.49
CA SER A 32 1.78 2.30 -3.28
C SER A 32 0.43 2.61 -2.63
N TYR A 33 0.38 3.57 -1.69
CA TYR A 33 -0.87 4.02 -1.07
C TYR A 33 -1.80 4.69 -2.09
N LEU A 34 -1.27 5.59 -2.93
CA LEU A 34 -2.04 6.23 -3.99
C LEU A 34 -2.55 5.21 -5.03
N ASP A 35 -1.70 4.29 -5.46
CA ASP A 35 -2.03 3.30 -6.49
C ASP A 35 -3.13 2.34 -6.01
N PHE A 36 -3.15 1.97 -4.73
CA PHE A 36 -4.25 1.19 -4.16
C PHE A 36 -5.60 1.91 -4.33
N HIS A 37 -5.68 3.18 -3.93
CA HIS A 37 -6.95 3.91 -3.97
C HIS A 37 -7.36 4.31 -5.40
N ARG A 38 -6.40 4.63 -6.27
CA ARG A 38 -6.68 4.82 -7.71
C ARG A 38 -7.20 3.53 -8.35
N CYS A 39 -6.59 2.40 -8.01
CA CYS A 39 -7.01 1.09 -8.50
C CYS A 39 -8.46 0.79 -8.09
N GLN A 40 -8.81 1.01 -6.82
CA GLN A 40 -10.19 0.85 -6.35
C GLN A 40 -11.18 1.79 -7.05
N LYS A 41 -10.79 3.04 -7.30
CA LYS A 41 -11.64 4.02 -7.99
C LYS A 41 -11.92 3.65 -9.44
N VAL A 42 -10.93 3.11 -10.16
CA VAL A 42 -11.05 2.76 -11.59
C VAL A 42 -11.63 1.37 -11.82
N ARG A 43 -11.23 0.39 -11.01
CA ARG A 43 -11.57 -1.04 -11.20
C ARG A 43 -12.67 -1.55 -10.25
N GLY A 44 -13.01 -0.80 -9.21
CA GLY A 44 -13.94 -1.20 -8.16
C GLY A 44 -13.26 -1.82 -6.94
N GLU A 45 -14.00 -1.85 -5.82
CA GLU A 45 -13.47 -2.23 -4.50
C GLU A 45 -13.03 -3.69 -4.38
N LYS A 46 -13.58 -4.59 -5.21
CA LYS A 46 -13.37 -6.04 -5.17
C LYS A 46 -12.35 -6.54 -6.20
N TYR A 47 -11.59 -5.65 -6.83
CA TYR A 47 -10.59 -6.06 -7.80
C TYR A 47 -9.35 -6.61 -7.08
N GLU A 48 -9.24 -7.93 -7.04
CA GLU A 48 -8.16 -8.68 -6.38
C GLU A 48 -6.75 -8.13 -6.63
N PRO A 49 -6.36 -7.73 -7.86
CA PRO A 49 -5.03 -7.18 -8.10
C PRO A 49 -4.73 -5.87 -7.34
N CYS A 50 -5.74 -5.10 -6.92
CA CYS A 50 -5.49 -3.91 -6.08
C CYS A 50 -4.89 -4.28 -4.71
N TYR A 51 -5.17 -5.47 -4.18
CA TYR A 51 -4.64 -5.93 -2.90
C TYR A 51 -3.11 -6.08 -2.91
N TYR A 52 -2.49 -6.19 -4.08
CA TYR A 52 -1.04 -6.09 -4.22
C TYR A 52 -0.50 -4.78 -3.63
N PHE A 53 -1.09 -3.64 -4.02
CA PHE A 53 -0.69 -2.33 -3.52
C PHE A 53 -1.00 -2.16 -2.05
N GLN A 54 -2.12 -2.74 -1.60
CA GLN A 54 -2.48 -2.76 -0.18
C GLN A 54 -1.42 -3.46 0.68
N ARG A 55 -0.95 -4.63 0.23
CA ARG A 55 0.13 -5.35 0.90
C ARG A 55 1.41 -4.52 0.91
N CYS A 56 1.76 -3.89 -0.21
CA CYS A 56 3.00 -3.10 -0.31
C CYS A 56 3.00 -1.92 0.67
N PHE A 57 1.99 -1.05 0.66
CA PHE A 57 2.01 0.11 1.55
C PHE A 57 1.89 -0.28 3.02
N LYS A 58 1.15 -1.33 3.38
CA LYS A 58 1.10 -1.85 4.76
C LYS A 58 2.43 -2.40 5.26
N SER A 59 3.27 -2.94 4.36
CA SER A 59 4.60 -3.44 4.72
C SER A 59 5.66 -2.34 4.80
N LEU A 60 5.50 -1.24 4.06
CA LEU A 60 6.53 -0.20 3.89
C LEU A 60 6.27 1.05 4.74
N CYS A 61 5.01 1.44 4.87
CA CYS A 61 4.63 2.70 5.49
C CYS A 61 4.56 2.57 7.02
N PRO A 62 4.98 3.60 7.77
CA PRO A 62 4.61 3.74 9.17
C PRO A 62 3.08 3.79 9.32
N ASN A 63 2.52 3.10 10.32
CA ASN A 63 1.08 3.09 10.57
C ASN A 63 0.52 4.50 10.79
N GLU A 64 1.25 5.34 11.52
CA GLU A 64 0.87 6.74 11.77
C GLU A 64 0.64 7.53 10.45
N TRP A 65 1.45 7.27 9.42
CA TRP A 65 1.28 7.95 8.14
C TRP A 65 0.02 7.50 7.42
N VAL A 66 -0.25 6.19 7.44
CA VAL A 66 -1.43 5.59 6.83
C VAL A 66 -2.69 6.12 7.51
N GLU A 67 -2.74 6.09 8.84
CA GLU A 67 -3.87 6.61 9.63
C GLU A 67 -4.11 8.09 9.34
N LYS A 68 -3.06 8.90 9.33
CA LYS A 68 -3.16 10.33 8.99
C LYS A 68 -3.71 10.56 7.58
N TRP A 69 -3.23 9.82 6.58
CA TRP A 69 -3.72 9.93 5.22
C TRP A 69 -5.16 9.44 5.09
N ASP A 70 -5.55 8.39 5.81
CA ASP A 70 -6.92 7.89 5.85
C ASP A 70 -7.88 8.94 6.46
N SER A 71 -7.51 9.58 7.56
CA SER A 71 -8.26 10.70 8.14
C SER A 71 -8.40 11.86 7.14
N GLN A 72 -7.30 12.28 6.51
CA GLN A 72 -7.32 13.35 5.50
C GLN A 72 -8.21 13.00 4.30
N ARG A 73 -8.26 11.74 3.87
CA ARG A 73 -9.15 11.30 2.79
C ARG A 73 -10.61 11.30 3.22
N ALA A 74 -10.91 10.86 4.44
CA ALA A 74 -12.26 10.90 4.99
C ALA A 74 -12.78 12.34 5.13
N GLU A 75 -11.91 13.28 5.49
CA GLU A 75 -12.21 14.71 5.60
C GLU A 75 -12.19 15.46 4.25
N GLY A 76 -11.72 14.83 3.17
CA GLY A 76 -11.56 15.48 1.86
C GLY A 76 -10.40 16.49 1.79
N THR A 77 -9.48 16.47 2.75
CA THR A 77 -8.32 17.38 2.85
C THR A 77 -7.01 16.75 2.34
N PHE A 78 -7.06 15.52 1.83
CA PHE A 78 -5.88 14.82 1.32
C PHE A 78 -5.30 15.50 0.07
N ALA A 79 -4.02 15.87 0.14
CA ALA A 79 -3.33 16.61 -0.94
C ALA A 79 -3.00 15.74 -2.18
N GLY A 80 -3.00 14.41 -2.03
CA GLY A 80 -2.66 13.50 -3.12
C GLY A 80 -3.80 13.28 -4.11
N ARG A 81 -3.47 13.12 -5.40
CA ARG A 81 -4.46 12.86 -6.45
C ARG A 81 -4.83 11.38 -6.51
N ILE A 82 -6.07 11.05 -6.12
CA ILE A 82 -6.68 9.71 -6.12
C ILE A 82 -7.83 9.67 -7.14
#